data_AF-A0A7Y2B219-F1
#
_entry.id   AF-A0A7Y2B219-F1
#
_cell.length_a   1.000
_cell.length_b   1.000
_cell.length_c   1.000
_cell.angle_alpha   90.00
_cell.angle_beta   90.00
_cell.angle_gamma   90.00
#
_symmetry.space_group_name_H-M   'P 1'
#
loop_
_entity.id
_entity.type
_entity.pdbx_description
1 polymer ?
#
loop_
_entity_poly.entity_id
_entity_poly.type
_entity_poly.pdbx_seq_one_letter_code
_entity_poly.pdbx_strand_id
1 'polypeptide(L)'
;SNFLDQHPDGLEDVAERYGNEIRNIANSEDRPAGLRMLGHVMLYRVGIPDEAGFVDALHALERDPELGVLATDQQKLLLQVAPDQEQKRAVRLLLTSRILSVRKEAWSMLEVMETADSDLIVLDLLDESPRCGNAVLFLVKELIDKRQDLLVRMMHSVIYLLEEPEKETHRKDAQKLIESPAFKKAIQGCELNEAEREFLTNRLAHWKHSERYLFPLLELFNDTPLSDIAAAVEEKRQALRPIAETSILDQFGGRILMTKPTLDRLRKEVEELDWDLKTTIPKMIREARELGDLKENAEYHAAKKKQRDASQRLEQMYERVRLATLIEDMSMPEDSVSPGTEVTVKTSTGETQTYWVLGEGDGELAPEVVSYRAPIGAALLGKKVGEQTEEFNDQTMTVTQIRHRLPASAD
;
A
#
# COMPACT_ATOMS: atom_id res chain seq x y z
N SER A 1 -30.78 18.91 -14.80
CA SER A 1 -30.46 17.65 -15.51
C SER A 1 -31.69 16.77 -15.64
N ASN A 2 -32.12 16.04 -14.59
CA ASN A 2 -33.23 15.06 -14.67
C ASN A 2 -34.51 15.58 -15.35
N PHE A 3 -34.89 16.84 -15.11
CA PHE A 3 -36.02 17.46 -15.80
C PHE A 3 -35.83 17.55 -17.31
N LEU A 4 -34.67 18.04 -17.77
CA LEU A 4 -34.34 18.13 -19.21
C LEU A 4 -34.15 16.76 -19.85
N ASP A 5 -33.73 15.74 -19.08
CA ASP A 5 -33.67 14.35 -19.56
C ASP A 5 -35.08 13.79 -19.83
N GLN A 6 -36.10 14.25 -19.10
CA GLN A 6 -37.51 13.85 -19.25
C GLN A 6 -38.30 14.76 -20.20
N HIS A 7 -37.86 16.01 -20.36
CA HIS A 7 -38.52 17.05 -21.13
C HIS A 7 -37.51 17.79 -22.03
N PRO A 8 -37.09 17.18 -23.16
CA PRO A 8 -36.06 17.75 -24.04
C PRO A 8 -36.45 19.13 -24.60
N ASP A 9 -37.74 19.36 -24.86
CA ASP A 9 -38.26 20.63 -25.38
C ASP A 9 -38.39 21.72 -24.31
N GLY A 10 -38.21 21.38 -23.02
CA GLY A 10 -38.32 22.33 -21.89
C GLY A 10 -37.09 23.21 -21.69
N LEU A 11 -36.19 23.27 -22.66
CA LEU A 11 -34.93 24.01 -22.58
C LEU A 11 -35.15 25.51 -22.40
N GLU A 12 -36.06 26.09 -23.18
CA GLU A 12 -36.37 27.53 -23.16
C GLU A 12 -36.97 27.93 -21.80
N ASP A 13 -37.93 27.15 -21.30
CA ASP A 13 -38.55 27.35 -19.98
C ASP A 13 -37.54 27.29 -18.83
N VAL A 14 -36.59 26.36 -18.89
CA VAL A 14 -35.54 26.22 -17.87
C VAL A 14 -34.53 27.37 -17.96
N ALA A 15 -34.15 27.77 -19.17
CA ALA A 15 -33.24 28.90 -19.38
C ALA A 15 -33.85 30.20 -18.86
N GLU A 16 -35.13 30.48 -19.16
CA GLU A 16 -35.84 31.67 -18.69
C GLU A 16 -35.97 31.68 -17.17
N ARG A 17 -36.39 30.55 -16.59
CA ARG A 17 -36.72 30.48 -15.16
C ARG A 17 -35.51 30.38 -14.24
N TYR A 18 -34.45 29.69 -14.68
CA TYR A 18 -33.31 29.36 -13.83
C TYR A 18 -31.95 29.84 -14.37
N GLY A 19 -31.87 30.38 -15.59
CA GLY A 19 -30.60 30.76 -16.21
C GLY A 19 -29.78 31.77 -15.39
N ASN A 20 -30.45 32.75 -14.76
CA ASN A 20 -29.78 33.72 -13.88
C ASN A 20 -29.21 33.05 -12.62
N GLU A 21 -29.94 32.11 -12.02
CA GLU A 21 -29.48 31.38 -10.84
C GLU A 21 -28.28 30.49 -11.19
N ILE A 22 -28.35 29.78 -12.33
CA ILE A 22 -27.24 28.96 -12.82
C ILE A 22 -26.01 29.83 -13.08
N ARG A 23 -26.17 31.02 -13.69
CA ARG A 23 -25.07 31.97 -13.94
C ARG A 23 -24.45 32.49 -12.64
N ASN A 24 -25.28 32.81 -11.65
CA ASN A 24 -24.80 33.23 -10.33
C ASN A 24 -23.97 32.12 -9.65
N ILE A 25 -24.37 30.85 -9.80
CA ILE A 25 -23.62 29.72 -9.27
C ILE A 25 -22.30 29.53 -10.04
N ALA A 26 -22.35 29.60 -11.37
CA ALA A 26 -21.20 29.39 -12.25
C ALA A 26 -20.08 30.43 -12.02
N ASN A 27 -20.47 31.69 -11.85
CA ASN A 27 -19.56 32.83 -11.76
C ASN A 27 -19.19 33.25 -10.32
N SER A 28 -19.67 32.53 -9.31
CA SER A 28 -19.35 32.85 -7.90
C SER A 28 -17.98 32.28 -7.52
N GLU A 29 -17.00 33.17 -7.33
CA GLU A 29 -15.63 32.80 -6.94
C GLU A 29 -15.54 32.12 -5.56
N ASP A 30 -16.50 32.40 -4.67
CA ASP A 30 -16.59 31.79 -3.34
C ASP A 30 -17.03 30.31 -3.39
N ARG A 31 -17.42 29.80 -4.57
CA ARG A 31 -17.88 28.41 -4.72
C ARG A 31 -16.76 27.48 -5.19
N PRO A 32 -16.79 26.20 -4.75
CA PRO A 32 -15.85 25.19 -5.22
C PRO A 32 -15.84 25.04 -6.75
N ALA A 33 -14.67 24.74 -7.31
CA ALA A 33 -14.46 24.67 -8.76
C ALA A 33 -15.40 23.65 -9.44
N GLY A 34 -15.68 22.51 -8.80
CA GLY A 34 -16.61 21.51 -9.32
C GLY A 34 -18.04 22.04 -9.48
N LEU A 35 -18.52 22.85 -8.54
CA LEU A 35 -19.84 23.47 -8.61
C LEU A 35 -19.92 24.56 -9.66
N ARG A 36 -18.86 25.37 -9.80
CA ARG A 36 -18.75 26.37 -10.86
C ARG A 36 -18.80 25.72 -12.24
N MET A 37 -17.98 24.68 -12.44
CA MET A 37 -17.96 23.91 -13.69
C MET A 37 -19.31 23.25 -13.98
N LEU A 38 -19.98 22.68 -12.98
CA LEU A 38 -21.34 22.17 -13.14
C LEU A 38 -22.30 23.26 -13.64
N GLY A 39 -22.20 24.48 -13.10
CA GLY A 39 -22.95 25.64 -13.56
C GLY A 39 -22.72 25.92 -15.05
N HIS A 40 -21.46 26.02 -15.47
CA HIS A 40 -21.13 26.27 -16.88
C HIS A 40 -21.57 25.13 -17.82
N VAL A 41 -21.41 23.87 -17.43
CA VAL A 41 -21.94 22.72 -18.19
C VAL A 41 -23.47 22.81 -18.33
N MET A 42 -24.18 23.25 -17.29
CA MET A 42 -25.63 23.47 -17.38
C MET A 42 -25.99 24.66 -18.28
N LEU A 43 -25.23 25.74 -18.27
CA LEU A 43 -25.43 26.89 -19.17
C LEU A 43 -25.30 26.48 -20.65
N TYR A 44 -24.28 25.68 -20.98
CA TYR A 44 -24.17 25.06 -22.31
C TYR A 44 -25.40 24.21 -22.63
N ARG A 45 -25.81 23.37 -21.68
CA ARG A 45 -26.96 22.47 -21.86
C ARG A 45 -28.27 23.22 -22.11
N VAL A 46 -28.48 24.37 -21.48
CA VAL A 46 -29.70 25.21 -21.65
C VAL A 46 -29.57 26.26 -22.75
N GLY A 47 -28.52 26.21 -23.58
CA GLY A 47 -28.39 27.07 -24.76
C GLY A 47 -27.95 28.51 -24.48
N ILE A 48 -27.39 28.80 -23.32
CA ILE A 48 -26.87 30.13 -22.93
C ILE A 48 -25.40 30.03 -22.50
N PRO A 49 -24.49 29.57 -23.38
CA PRO A 49 -23.10 29.29 -23.02
C PRO A 49 -22.36 30.56 -22.56
N ASP A 50 -21.45 30.36 -21.61
CA ASP A 50 -20.50 31.36 -21.12
C ASP A 50 -19.11 30.75 -21.27
N GLU A 51 -18.50 30.95 -22.45
CA GLU A 51 -17.23 30.31 -22.81
C GLU A 51 -16.09 30.78 -21.92
N ALA A 52 -15.96 32.09 -21.69
CA ALA A 52 -14.91 32.64 -20.85
C ALA A 52 -14.99 32.09 -19.42
N GLY A 53 -16.19 32.11 -18.81
CA GLY A 53 -16.38 31.56 -17.48
C GLY A 53 -16.16 30.03 -17.43
N PHE A 54 -16.53 29.29 -18.49
CA PHE A 54 -16.25 27.86 -18.59
C PHE A 54 -14.75 27.57 -18.57
N VAL A 55 -13.95 28.32 -19.35
CA VAL A 55 -12.49 28.17 -19.37
C VAL A 55 -11.90 28.48 -17.99
N ASP A 56 -12.34 29.57 -17.35
CA ASP A 56 -11.89 29.92 -16.00
C ASP A 56 -12.25 28.83 -14.96
N ALA A 57 -13.44 28.25 -15.07
CA ALA A 57 -13.87 27.15 -14.22
C ALA A 57 -13.08 25.86 -14.49
N LEU A 58 -12.71 25.59 -15.75
CA LEU A 58 -11.89 24.44 -16.12
C LEU A 58 -10.49 24.56 -15.53
N HIS A 59 -9.86 25.73 -15.65
CA HIS A 59 -8.55 25.99 -15.07
C HIS A 59 -8.58 25.90 -13.54
N ALA A 60 -9.67 26.37 -12.90
CA ALA A 60 -9.86 26.19 -11.46
C ALA A 60 -10.00 24.71 -11.08
N LEU A 61 -10.74 23.94 -11.87
CA LEU A 61 -10.99 22.51 -11.64
C LEU A 61 -9.73 21.65 -11.83
N GLU A 62 -8.79 22.06 -12.69
CA GLU A 62 -7.47 21.40 -12.78
C GLU A 62 -6.63 21.59 -11.52
N ARG A 63 -6.74 22.76 -10.86
CA ARG A 63 -6.01 23.06 -9.62
C ARG A 63 -6.62 22.34 -8.42
N ASP A 64 -7.93 22.22 -8.39
CA ASP A 64 -8.69 21.53 -7.34
C ASP A 64 -9.72 20.56 -7.93
N PRO A 65 -9.29 19.31 -8.25
CA PRO A 65 -10.10 18.37 -9.00
C PRO A 65 -11.25 17.77 -8.17
N GLU A 66 -12.41 18.43 -8.23
CA GLU A 66 -13.68 18.00 -7.63
C GLU A 66 -14.68 17.43 -8.64
N LEU A 67 -14.22 16.60 -9.57
CA LEU A 67 -15.08 15.98 -10.59
C LEU A 67 -16.26 15.17 -10.03
N GLY A 68 -16.19 14.73 -8.77
CA GLY A 68 -17.25 13.95 -8.11
C GLY A 68 -18.59 14.69 -7.96
N VAL A 69 -18.59 16.02 -8.09
CA VAL A 69 -19.81 16.84 -8.09
C VAL A 69 -20.59 16.69 -9.40
N LEU A 70 -19.89 16.41 -10.50
CA LEU A 70 -20.49 16.22 -11.82
C LEU A 70 -20.91 14.75 -12.01
N ALA A 71 -22.14 14.54 -12.44
CA ALA A 71 -22.63 13.24 -12.88
C ALA A 71 -21.93 12.78 -14.16
N THR A 72 -22.05 11.48 -14.49
CA THR A 72 -21.41 10.87 -15.68
C THR A 72 -21.67 11.67 -16.95
N ASP A 73 -22.92 11.98 -17.27
CA ASP A 73 -23.28 12.67 -18.51
C ASP A 73 -22.81 14.13 -18.52
N GLN A 74 -22.63 14.75 -17.36
CA GLN A 74 -22.12 16.12 -17.24
C GLN A 74 -20.61 16.17 -17.46
N GLN A 75 -19.87 15.16 -16.97
CA GLN A 75 -18.45 15.03 -17.27
C GLN A 75 -18.22 14.76 -18.77
N LYS A 76 -19.06 13.94 -19.39
CA LYS A 76 -19.01 13.70 -20.84
C LYS A 76 -19.37 14.97 -21.62
N LEU A 77 -20.41 15.68 -21.19
CA LEU A 77 -20.79 16.95 -21.82
C LEU A 77 -19.67 18.00 -21.70
N LEU A 78 -18.99 18.11 -20.56
CA LEU A 78 -17.81 18.97 -20.38
C LEU A 78 -16.79 18.74 -21.50
N LEU A 79 -16.47 17.48 -21.80
CA LEU A 79 -15.55 17.13 -22.86
C LEU A 79 -16.03 17.58 -24.24
N GLN A 80 -17.31 17.38 -24.52
CA GLN A 80 -17.93 17.70 -25.81
C GLN A 80 -18.04 19.21 -26.05
N VAL A 81 -18.25 20.00 -25.00
CA VAL A 81 -18.45 21.47 -25.11
C VAL A 81 -17.18 22.28 -24.84
N ALA A 82 -16.08 21.62 -24.41
CA ALA A 82 -14.82 22.31 -24.19
C ALA A 82 -14.33 22.96 -25.51
N PRO A 83 -13.95 24.25 -25.49
CA PRO A 83 -13.41 24.92 -26.67
C PRO A 83 -12.17 24.19 -27.20
N ASP A 84 -11.92 24.27 -28.51
CA ASP A 84 -10.81 23.56 -29.17
C ASP A 84 -9.44 23.81 -28.51
N GLN A 85 -9.20 25.04 -28.05
CA GLN A 85 -7.95 25.43 -27.37
C GLN A 85 -7.77 24.76 -25.99
N GLU A 86 -8.88 24.35 -25.37
CA GLU A 86 -8.94 23.77 -24.03
C GLU A 86 -9.20 22.25 -24.05
N GLN A 87 -9.35 21.66 -25.24
CA GLN A 87 -9.59 20.22 -25.41
C GLN A 87 -8.51 19.36 -24.73
N LYS A 88 -7.24 19.77 -24.81
CA LYS A 88 -6.12 19.06 -24.15
C LYS A 88 -6.31 18.97 -22.63
N ARG A 89 -6.73 20.08 -22.02
CA ARG A 89 -7.00 20.15 -20.57
C ARG A 89 -8.21 19.32 -20.19
N ALA A 90 -9.30 19.43 -20.96
CA ALA A 90 -10.51 18.66 -20.72
C ALA A 90 -10.24 17.14 -20.80
N VAL A 91 -9.53 16.68 -21.83
CA VAL A 91 -9.13 15.28 -21.98
C VAL A 91 -8.27 14.83 -20.80
N ARG A 92 -7.19 15.56 -20.49
CA ARG A 92 -6.28 15.24 -19.38
C ARG A 92 -7.04 15.14 -18.05
N LEU A 93 -7.87 16.13 -17.74
CA LEU A 93 -8.68 16.17 -16.53
C LEU A 93 -9.60 14.95 -16.44
N LEU A 94 -10.34 14.64 -17.51
CA LEU A 94 -11.34 13.58 -17.49
C LEU A 94 -10.75 12.16 -17.51
N LEU A 95 -9.51 11.99 -17.98
CA LEU A 95 -8.76 10.74 -17.77
C LEU A 95 -8.53 10.44 -16.28
N THR A 96 -8.55 11.44 -15.40
CA THR A 96 -8.45 11.24 -13.94
C THR A 96 -9.76 10.86 -13.27
N SER A 97 -10.89 10.91 -14.00
CA SER A 97 -12.22 10.61 -13.47
C SER A 97 -12.25 9.24 -12.79
N ARG A 98 -13.04 9.12 -11.71
CA ARG A 98 -13.30 7.81 -11.06
C ARG A 98 -14.19 6.91 -11.92
N ILE A 99 -14.89 7.48 -12.89
CA ILE A 99 -15.89 6.79 -13.73
C ILE A 99 -15.21 6.23 -14.98
N LEU A 100 -15.20 4.90 -15.13
CA LEU A 100 -14.53 4.23 -16.26
C LEU A 100 -15.08 4.66 -17.64
N SER A 101 -16.40 4.83 -17.76
CA SER A 101 -17.02 5.24 -19.03
C SER A 101 -16.65 6.67 -19.45
N VAL A 102 -16.33 7.56 -18.50
CA VAL A 102 -15.81 8.90 -18.78
C VAL A 102 -14.36 8.82 -19.27
N ARG A 103 -13.51 8.03 -18.58
CA ARG A 103 -12.12 7.82 -19.01
C ARG A 103 -12.02 7.24 -20.42
N LYS A 104 -12.90 6.29 -20.76
CA LYS A 104 -12.97 5.72 -22.12
C LYS A 104 -13.32 6.75 -23.19
N GLU A 105 -14.20 7.70 -22.89
CA GLU A 105 -14.56 8.76 -23.84
C GLU A 105 -13.43 9.77 -24.01
N ALA A 106 -12.79 10.18 -22.90
CA ALA A 106 -11.59 11.00 -22.94
C ALA A 106 -10.45 10.31 -23.72
N TRP A 107 -10.29 8.99 -23.55
CA TRP A 107 -9.33 8.18 -24.30
C TRP A 107 -9.61 8.18 -25.80
N SER A 108 -10.86 7.97 -26.23
CA SER A 108 -11.22 8.05 -27.67
C SER A 108 -10.84 9.40 -28.29
N MET A 109 -10.95 10.49 -27.53
CA MET A 109 -10.52 11.81 -27.99
C MET A 109 -9.00 11.95 -28.02
N LEU A 110 -8.31 11.44 -27.00
CA LEU A 110 -6.85 11.39 -26.97
C LEU A 110 -6.26 10.63 -28.18
N GLU A 111 -6.89 9.53 -28.60
CA GLU A 111 -6.43 8.70 -29.73
C GLU A 111 -6.49 9.42 -31.09
N VAL A 112 -7.33 10.44 -31.22
CA VAL A 112 -7.47 11.23 -32.46
C VAL A 112 -6.74 12.58 -32.41
N MET A 113 -6.11 12.92 -31.29
CA MET A 113 -5.29 14.13 -31.14
C MET A 113 -3.96 14.02 -31.91
N GLU A 114 -3.31 15.16 -32.12
CA GLU A 114 -1.93 15.18 -32.62
C GLU A 114 -1.01 14.41 -31.68
N THR A 115 -0.13 13.58 -32.24
CA THR A 115 0.72 12.65 -31.46
C THR A 115 1.55 13.36 -30.39
N ALA A 116 2.06 14.56 -30.69
CA ALA A 116 2.83 15.35 -29.73
C ALA A 116 1.99 15.71 -28.49
N ASP A 117 0.71 16.03 -28.68
CA ASP A 117 -0.19 16.41 -27.58
C ASP A 117 -0.65 15.21 -26.77
N SER A 118 -0.99 14.11 -27.44
CA SER A 118 -1.36 12.87 -26.77
C SER A 118 -0.21 12.35 -25.91
N ASP A 119 1.02 12.41 -26.43
CA ASP A 119 2.21 11.97 -25.70
C ASP A 119 2.48 12.83 -24.47
N LEU A 120 2.37 14.16 -24.58
CA LEU A 120 2.51 15.06 -23.43
C LEU A 120 1.50 14.72 -22.32
N ILE A 121 0.23 14.51 -22.66
CA ILE A 121 -0.81 14.16 -21.69
C ILE A 121 -0.51 12.81 -21.01
N VAL A 122 -0.12 11.79 -21.78
CA VAL A 122 0.23 10.47 -21.24
C VAL A 122 1.43 10.56 -20.31
N LEU A 123 2.49 11.27 -20.72
CA LEU A 123 3.71 11.43 -19.96
C LEU A 123 3.46 12.16 -18.64
N ASP A 124 2.71 13.27 -18.67
CA ASP A 124 2.34 14.03 -17.48
C ASP A 124 1.53 13.19 -16.49
N LEU A 125 0.54 12.44 -16.97
CA LEU A 125 -0.29 11.59 -16.11
C LEU A 125 0.49 10.43 -15.50
N LEU A 126 1.45 9.83 -16.22
CA LEU A 126 2.30 8.79 -15.65
C LEU A 126 3.24 9.36 -14.57
N ASP A 127 3.79 10.56 -14.78
CA ASP A 127 4.71 11.22 -13.84
C ASP A 127 4.03 11.72 -12.57
N GLU A 128 2.73 12.01 -12.63
CA GLU A 128 1.95 12.46 -11.46
C GLU A 128 1.53 11.32 -10.52
N SER A 129 1.95 10.08 -10.76
CA SER A 129 1.73 8.97 -9.83
C SER A 129 2.30 9.31 -8.43
N PRO A 130 1.54 9.08 -7.33
CA PRO A 130 0.27 8.36 -7.27
C PRO A 130 -0.99 9.25 -7.25
N ARG A 131 -0.86 10.57 -7.49
CA ARG A 131 -1.97 11.54 -7.37
C ARG A 131 -3.17 11.17 -8.24
N CYS A 132 -2.90 10.73 -9.47
CA CYS A 132 -3.91 10.37 -10.48
C CYS A 132 -4.02 8.85 -10.73
N GLY A 133 -3.98 8.03 -9.67
CA GLY A 133 -3.92 6.56 -9.79
C GLY A 133 -4.94 5.89 -10.73
N ASN A 134 -6.19 6.38 -10.82
CA ASN A 134 -7.16 5.85 -11.80
C ASN A 134 -6.74 6.07 -13.25
N ALA A 135 -6.14 7.23 -13.56
CA ALA A 135 -5.61 7.53 -14.88
C ALA A 135 -4.42 6.64 -15.18
N VAL A 136 -3.45 6.55 -14.26
CA VAL A 136 -2.26 5.69 -14.39
C VAL A 136 -2.66 4.24 -14.65
N LEU A 137 -3.52 3.66 -13.81
CA LEU A 137 -3.99 2.27 -13.98
C LEU A 137 -4.71 2.05 -15.32
N PHE A 138 -5.44 3.05 -15.80
CA PHE A 138 -6.13 3.00 -17.08
C PHE A 138 -5.12 3.07 -18.24
N LEU A 139 -4.22 4.06 -18.23
CA LEU A 139 -3.20 4.26 -19.25
C LEU A 139 -2.29 3.05 -19.39
N VAL A 140 -1.80 2.49 -18.29
CA VAL A 140 -0.93 1.31 -18.36
C VAL A 140 -1.68 0.14 -19.01
N LYS A 141 -2.96 -0.09 -18.67
CA LYS A 141 -3.75 -1.15 -19.33
C LYS A 141 -3.90 -0.94 -20.83
N GLU A 142 -4.09 0.30 -21.27
CA GLU A 142 -4.27 0.61 -22.70
C GLU A 142 -2.95 0.61 -23.49
N LEU A 143 -1.82 0.86 -22.83
CA LEU A 143 -0.52 1.12 -23.45
C LEU A 143 0.52 0.01 -23.29
N ILE A 144 0.40 -0.86 -22.27
CA ILE A 144 1.46 -1.84 -21.90
C ILE A 144 1.89 -2.74 -23.06
N ASP A 145 0.96 -3.11 -23.95
CA ASP A 145 1.23 -3.94 -25.12
C ASP A 145 1.55 -3.13 -26.40
N LYS A 146 1.37 -1.81 -26.37
CA LYS A 146 1.44 -0.92 -27.56
C LYS A 146 2.65 0.01 -27.56
N ARG A 147 3.11 0.47 -26.40
CA ARG A 147 4.14 1.52 -26.23
C ARG A 147 5.30 1.04 -25.36
N GLN A 148 6.18 0.25 -25.95
CA GLN A 148 7.38 -0.27 -25.27
C GLN A 148 8.36 0.84 -24.88
N ASP A 149 8.39 1.95 -25.63
CA ASP A 149 9.15 3.15 -25.32
C ASP A 149 8.74 3.79 -23.98
N LEU A 150 7.52 3.53 -23.50
CA LEU A 150 7.01 4.04 -22.23
C LEU A 150 7.06 3.00 -21.10
N LEU A 151 7.55 1.78 -21.35
CA LEU A 151 7.46 0.66 -20.41
C LEU A 151 8.09 1.00 -19.05
N VAL A 152 9.30 1.57 -19.05
CA VAL A 152 10.03 1.92 -17.82
C VAL A 152 9.22 2.92 -16.98
N ARG A 153 8.68 3.95 -17.64
CA ARG A 153 7.87 4.98 -16.98
C ARG A 153 6.56 4.39 -16.44
N MET A 154 5.88 3.54 -17.20
CA MET A 154 4.71 2.80 -16.73
C MET A 154 5.01 1.93 -15.52
N MET A 155 6.11 1.18 -15.54
CA MET A 155 6.58 0.37 -14.40
C MET A 155 6.81 1.24 -13.16
N HIS A 156 7.51 2.36 -13.31
CA HIS A 156 7.72 3.30 -12.22
C HIS A 156 6.39 3.77 -11.63
N SER A 157 5.46 4.24 -12.46
CA SER A 157 4.16 4.73 -12.00
C SER A 157 3.37 3.65 -11.25
N VAL A 158 3.43 2.39 -11.70
CA VAL A 158 2.79 1.25 -11.02
C VAL A 158 3.46 0.95 -9.68
N ILE A 159 4.79 1.00 -9.60
CA ILE A 159 5.54 0.84 -8.34
C ILE A 159 5.14 1.92 -7.33
N TYR A 160 5.02 3.19 -7.75
CA TYR A 160 4.52 4.28 -6.91
C TYR A 160 3.11 3.99 -6.36
N LEU A 161 2.22 3.41 -7.17
CA LEU A 161 0.88 3.03 -6.72
C LEU A 161 0.89 1.88 -5.73
N LEU A 162 1.78 0.89 -5.90
CA LEU A 162 1.95 -0.22 -4.96
C LEU A 162 2.48 0.25 -3.60
N GLU A 163 3.33 1.28 -3.58
CA GLU A 163 3.82 1.89 -2.35
C GLU A 163 2.79 2.82 -1.68
N GLU A 164 1.79 3.38 -2.38
CA GLU A 164 0.87 4.41 -1.83
C GLU A 164 0.09 3.90 -0.59
N PRO A 165 0.35 4.40 0.63
CA PRO A 165 -0.24 3.85 1.85
C PRO A 165 -1.72 4.24 2.03
N GLU A 166 -2.15 5.35 1.44
CA GLU A 166 -3.46 5.96 1.70
C GLU A 166 -4.61 5.35 0.88
N LYS A 167 -4.31 4.73 -0.28
CA LYS A 167 -5.32 4.27 -1.24
C LYS A 167 -5.21 2.77 -1.55
N GLU A 168 -5.72 1.96 -0.63
CA GLU A 168 -5.72 0.50 -0.73
C GLU A 168 -6.35 -0.04 -2.03
N THR A 169 -7.33 0.66 -2.60
CA THR A 169 -7.95 0.28 -3.87
C THR A 169 -6.96 0.35 -5.03
N HIS A 170 -6.14 1.41 -5.10
CA HIS A 170 -5.13 1.55 -6.15
C HIS A 170 -4.06 0.47 -6.02
N ARG A 171 -3.58 0.18 -4.79
CA ARG A 171 -2.62 -0.89 -4.54
C ARG A 171 -3.10 -2.24 -5.05
N LYS A 172 -4.34 -2.62 -4.71
CA LYS A 172 -4.94 -3.88 -5.16
C LYS A 172 -5.06 -3.96 -6.68
N ASP A 173 -5.46 -2.87 -7.33
CA ASP A 173 -5.61 -2.86 -8.79
C ASP A 173 -4.27 -2.80 -9.52
N ALA A 174 -3.25 -2.13 -8.94
CA ALA A 174 -1.86 -2.17 -9.39
C ALA A 174 -1.28 -3.58 -9.24
N GLN A 175 -1.57 -4.27 -8.13
CA GLN A 175 -1.15 -5.66 -7.91
C GLN A 175 -1.75 -6.60 -8.98
N LYS A 176 -3.06 -6.51 -9.23
CA LYS A 176 -3.69 -7.29 -10.31
C LYS A 176 -3.10 -6.98 -11.69
N LEU A 177 -2.66 -5.73 -11.89
CA LEU A 177 -2.05 -5.30 -13.14
C LEU A 177 -0.68 -5.95 -13.36
N ILE A 178 0.21 -5.94 -12.36
CA ILE A 178 1.53 -6.61 -12.46
C ILE A 178 1.39 -8.14 -12.60
N GLU A 179 0.34 -8.72 -12.03
CA GLU A 179 0.04 -10.15 -12.14
C GLU A 179 -0.57 -10.52 -13.51
N SER A 180 -0.97 -9.53 -14.33
CA SER A 180 -1.64 -9.77 -15.60
C SER A 180 -0.69 -10.30 -16.69
N PRO A 181 -1.16 -11.19 -17.59
CA PRO A 181 -0.32 -11.74 -18.66
C PRO A 181 0.29 -10.68 -19.58
N ALA A 182 -0.44 -9.60 -19.86
CA ALA A 182 0.03 -8.49 -20.68
C ALA A 182 1.25 -7.80 -20.05
N PHE A 183 1.17 -7.50 -18.75
CA PHE A 183 2.28 -6.89 -18.03
C PHE A 183 3.50 -7.81 -17.98
N LYS A 184 3.31 -9.10 -17.64
CA LYS A 184 4.39 -10.10 -17.64
C LYS A 184 5.08 -10.18 -19.01
N LYS A 185 4.30 -10.22 -20.09
CA LYS A 185 4.83 -10.27 -21.46
C LYS A 185 5.61 -9.00 -21.82
N ALA A 186 5.11 -7.82 -21.44
CA ALA A 186 5.79 -6.57 -21.72
C ALA A 186 7.16 -6.49 -21.04
N ILE A 187 7.26 -6.89 -19.77
CA ILE A 187 8.53 -6.83 -19.04
C ILE A 187 9.55 -7.92 -19.47
N GLN A 188 9.12 -9.00 -20.12
CA GLN A 188 10.03 -10.01 -20.67
C GLN A 188 10.98 -9.46 -21.74
N GLY A 189 10.56 -8.41 -22.45
CA GLY A 189 11.38 -7.70 -23.44
C GLY A 189 12.01 -6.41 -22.90
N CYS A 190 11.96 -6.17 -21.59
CA CYS A 190 12.42 -4.91 -21.00
C CYS A 190 13.95 -4.84 -20.95
N GLU A 191 14.50 -3.80 -21.58
CA GLU A 191 15.91 -3.46 -21.48
C GLU A 191 16.06 -2.16 -20.68
N LEU A 192 16.62 -2.28 -19.47
CA LEU A 192 16.95 -1.14 -18.63
C LEU A 192 18.44 -0.84 -18.71
N ASN A 193 18.78 0.45 -18.79
CA ASN A 193 20.16 0.90 -18.66
C ASN A 193 20.64 0.82 -17.18
N GLU A 194 21.94 0.97 -16.97
CA GLU A 194 22.56 0.84 -15.63
C GLU A 194 21.95 1.81 -14.60
N ALA A 195 21.70 3.06 -15.00
CA ALA A 195 21.13 4.07 -14.10
C ALA A 195 19.67 3.76 -13.71
N GLU A 196 18.87 3.24 -14.64
CA GLU A 196 17.49 2.80 -14.37
C GLU A 196 17.46 1.59 -13.43
N ARG A 197 18.35 0.61 -13.66
CA ARG A 197 18.51 -0.57 -12.80
C ARG A 197 18.92 -0.17 -11.40
N GLU A 198 19.90 0.71 -11.26
CA GLU A 198 20.34 1.22 -9.96
C GLU A 198 19.22 1.99 -9.25
N PHE A 199 18.50 2.86 -9.96
CA PHE A 199 17.38 3.62 -9.41
C PHE A 199 16.29 2.70 -8.85
N LEU A 200 15.83 1.73 -9.65
CA LEU A 200 14.82 0.75 -9.22
C LEU A 200 15.31 -0.07 -8.04
N THR A 201 16.54 -0.56 -8.10
CA THR A 201 17.16 -1.36 -7.03
C THR A 201 17.18 -0.58 -5.71
N ASN A 202 17.70 0.65 -5.73
CA ASN A 202 17.78 1.49 -4.53
C ASN A 202 16.38 1.81 -3.98
N ARG A 203 15.41 2.06 -4.85
CA ARG A 203 14.03 2.32 -4.43
C ARG A 203 13.42 1.11 -3.72
N LEU A 204 13.41 -0.05 -4.38
CA LEU A 204 12.79 -1.27 -3.85
C LEU A 204 13.51 -1.79 -2.60
N ALA A 205 14.83 -1.57 -2.49
CA ALA A 205 15.58 -1.87 -1.28
C ALA A 205 15.09 -1.06 -0.07
N HIS A 206 14.70 0.21 -0.27
CA HIS A 206 14.18 1.10 0.78
C HIS A 206 12.66 1.13 0.84
N TRP A 207 11.98 0.08 0.36
CA TRP A 207 10.52 -0.03 0.37
C TRP A 207 9.96 0.25 1.77
N LYS A 208 9.13 1.29 1.89
CA LYS A 208 8.69 1.84 3.18
C LYS A 208 7.41 1.22 3.74
N HIS A 209 6.70 0.43 2.94
CA HIS A 209 5.34 0.00 3.22
C HIS A 209 5.20 -1.53 3.19
N SER A 210 3.97 -2.07 3.19
CA SER A 210 3.73 -3.52 3.33
C SER A 210 4.52 -4.35 2.31
N GLU A 211 5.22 -5.39 2.80
CA GLU A 211 5.97 -6.33 1.96
C GLU A 211 5.07 -7.18 1.07
N ARG A 212 3.76 -7.25 1.39
CA ARG A 212 2.73 -7.90 0.57
C ARG A 212 2.77 -7.51 -0.91
N TYR A 213 3.14 -6.27 -1.20
CA TYR A 213 3.20 -5.74 -2.56
C TYR A 213 4.61 -5.78 -3.17
N LEU A 214 5.65 -5.84 -2.32
CA LEU A 214 7.03 -5.94 -2.75
C LEU A 214 7.36 -7.37 -3.23
N PHE A 215 7.00 -8.40 -2.46
CA PHE A 215 7.38 -9.77 -2.80
C PHE A 215 6.83 -10.24 -4.16
N PRO A 216 5.54 -10.04 -4.50
CA PRO A 216 5.04 -10.44 -5.83
C PRO A 216 5.74 -9.69 -6.97
N LEU A 217 6.18 -8.46 -6.73
CA LEU A 217 6.93 -7.68 -7.71
C LEU A 217 8.35 -8.24 -7.91
N LEU A 218 9.04 -8.63 -6.82
CA LEU A 218 10.37 -9.25 -6.90
C LEU A 218 10.30 -10.65 -7.51
N GLU A 219 9.29 -11.45 -7.17
CA GLU A 219 9.02 -12.75 -7.82
C GLU A 219 8.80 -12.57 -9.32
N LEU A 220 8.01 -11.57 -9.71
CA LEU A 220 7.81 -11.24 -11.11
C LEU A 220 9.12 -10.88 -11.82
N PHE A 221 10.02 -10.15 -11.15
CA PHE A 221 11.33 -9.80 -11.73
C PHE A 221 12.24 -11.00 -11.91
N ASN A 222 12.21 -11.97 -10.97
CA ASN A 222 13.02 -13.20 -11.06
C ASN A 222 12.75 -14.02 -12.33
N ASP A 223 11.51 -13.99 -12.84
CA ASP A 223 11.11 -14.71 -14.05
C ASP A 223 11.41 -13.94 -15.35
N THR A 224 12.19 -12.85 -15.29
CA THR A 224 12.41 -11.90 -16.40
C THR A 224 13.88 -11.45 -16.49
N PRO A 225 14.27 -10.67 -17.53
CA PRO A 225 15.60 -10.05 -17.61
C PRO A 225 15.93 -9.03 -16.50
N LEU A 226 15.04 -8.86 -15.51
CA LEU A 226 15.20 -7.97 -14.36
C LEU A 226 15.56 -8.74 -13.07
N SER A 227 15.88 -10.04 -13.17
CA SER A 227 16.23 -10.89 -12.03
C SER A 227 17.46 -10.40 -11.25
N ASP A 228 18.39 -9.72 -11.92
CA ASP A 228 19.53 -9.03 -11.31
C ASP A 228 19.09 -7.93 -10.34
N ILE A 229 18.04 -7.16 -10.68
CA ILE A 229 17.46 -6.15 -9.78
C ILE A 229 16.89 -6.82 -8.54
N ALA A 230 16.12 -7.91 -8.71
CA ALA A 230 15.53 -8.62 -7.57
C ALA A 230 16.60 -9.16 -6.61
N ALA A 231 17.67 -9.76 -7.15
CA ALA A 231 18.82 -10.22 -6.36
C ALA A 231 19.51 -9.06 -5.63
N ALA A 232 19.78 -7.94 -6.32
CA ALA A 232 20.44 -6.78 -5.74
C ALA A 232 19.60 -6.07 -4.66
N VAL A 233 18.27 -6.06 -4.81
CA VAL A 233 17.33 -5.55 -3.80
C VAL A 233 17.42 -6.40 -2.54
N GLU A 234 17.38 -7.72 -2.67
CA GLU A 234 17.48 -8.63 -1.53
C GLU A 234 18.82 -8.50 -0.80
N GLU A 235 19.93 -8.45 -1.55
CA GLU A 235 21.27 -8.22 -0.99
C GLU A 235 21.34 -6.89 -0.22
N LYS A 236 20.87 -5.79 -0.82
CA LYS A 236 20.86 -4.48 -0.15
C LYS A 236 19.95 -4.47 1.06
N ARG A 237 18.79 -5.13 1.02
CA ARG A 237 17.89 -5.24 2.18
C ARG A 237 18.54 -6.04 3.30
N GLN A 238 19.25 -7.13 2.99
CA GLN A 238 20.05 -7.88 3.97
C GLN A 238 21.14 -7.01 4.59
N ALA A 239 21.83 -6.20 3.79
CA ALA A 239 22.85 -5.26 4.26
C ALA A 239 22.28 -4.07 5.08
N LEU A 240 21.04 -3.65 4.81
CA LEU A 240 20.33 -2.58 5.52
C LEU A 240 19.68 -3.04 6.83
N ARG A 241 19.60 -4.35 7.08
CA ARG A 241 19.16 -4.87 8.39
C ARG A 241 20.21 -4.50 9.46
N PRO A 242 19.80 -4.07 10.66
CA PRO A 242 20.73 -3.79 11.74
C PRO A 242 21.66 -4.98 11.97
N ILE A 243 22.98 -4.74 12.07
CA ILE A 243 24.02 -5.79 12.22
C ILE A 243 23.72 -6.75 13.38
N ALA A 244 23.05 -6.27 14.44
CA ALA A 244 22.61 -7.09 15.57
C ALA A 244 21.48 -8.08 15.23
N GLU A 245 20.62 -7.76 14.25
CA GLU A 245 19.55 -8.64 13.78
C GLU A 245 20.03 -9.59 12.68
N THR A 246 20.92 -9.15 11.79
CA THR A 246 21.42 -9.93 10.64
C THR A 246 22.21 -11.17 11.07
N SER A 247 23.14 -11.03 12.03
CA SER A 247 23.96 -12.17 12.51
C SER A 247 23.12 -13.29 13.13
N ILE A 248 22.01 -12.94 13.78
CA ILE A 248 21.18 -13.85 14.56
C ILE A 248 20.05 -14.45 13.70
N LEU A 249 19.45 -13.67 12.80
CA LEU A 249 18.42 -14.17 11.87
C LEU A 249 18.99 -15.01 10.73
N ASP A 250 20.20 -14.69 10.25
CA ASP A 250 20.86 -15.46 9.18
C ASP A 250 21.36 -16.82 9.70
N GLN A 251 21.74 -16.92 10.98
CA GLN A 251 22.01 -18.21 11.64
C GLN A 251 20.83 -19.19 11.54
N PHE A 252 19.60 -18.67 11.39
CA PHE A 252 18.37 -19.46 11.29
C PHE A 252 17.62 -19.28 9.96
N GLY A 253 18.28 -18.73 8.93
CA GLY A 253 17.75 -18.62 7.57
C GLY A 253 16.48 -17.77 7.43
N GLY A 254 16.35 -16.69 8.22
CA GLY A 254 15.19 -15.79 8.19
C GLY A 254 13.92 -16.36 8.83
N ARG A 255 14.02 -17.49 9.54
CA ARG A 255 12.90 -18.11 10.28
C ARG A 255 12.66 -17.40 11.61
N ILE A 256 11.39 -17.29 12.02
CA ILE A 256 11.04 -16.82 13.36
C ILE A 256 10.97 -18.02 14.28
N LEU A 257 11.95 -18.14 15.17
CA LEU A 257 11.96 -19.18 16.18
C LEU A 257 10.95 -18.86 17.28
N MET A 258 10.16 -19.86 17.67
CA MET A 258 9.24 -19.81 18.81
C MET A 258 8.97 -21.22 19.33
N THR A 259 8.44 -21.33 20.54
CA THR A 259 7.98 -22.63 21.07
C THR A 259 6.58 -22.99 20.57
N LYS A 260 6.22 -24.27 20.68
CA LYS A 260 4.89 -24.77 20.32
C LYS A 260 3.74 -24.09 21.08
N PRO A 261 3.81 -23.90 22.42
CA PRO A 261 2.77 -23.16 23.15
C PRO A 261 2.53 -21.75 22.61
N THR A 262 3.60 -21.03 22.26
CA THR A 262 3.51 -19.68 21.68
C THR A 262 2.90 -19.70 20.28
N LEU A 263 3.28 -20.67 19.44
CA LEU A 263 2.69 -20.82 18.11
C LEU A 263 1.19 -21.14 18.19
N ASP A 264 0.80 -22.03 19.09
CA ASP A 264 -0.60 -22.42 19.28
C ASP A 264 -1.45 -21.23 19.79
N ARG A 265 -0.89 -20.41 20.68
CA ARG A 265 -1.50 -19.14 21.11
C ARG A 265 -1.66 -18.16 19.95
N LEU A 266 -0.62 -17.96 19.15
CA LEU A 266 -0.67 -17.06 17.99
C LEU A 266 -1.70 -17.53 16.96
N ARG A 267 -1.80 -18.84 16.70
CA ARG A 267 -2.83 -19.41 15.82
C ARG A 267 -4.23 -19.15 16.34
N LYS A 268 -4.44 -19.32 17.64
CA LYS A 268 -5.72 -19.01 18.28
C LYS A 268 -6.09 -17.53 18.17
N GLU A 269 -5.14 -16.62 18.42
CA GLU A 269 -5.36 -15.18 18.25
C GLU A 269 -5.68 -14.81 16.79
N VAL A 270 -5.02 -15.47 15.82
CA VAL A 270 -5.32 -15.31 14.38
C VAL A 270 -6.75 -15.75 14.06
N GLU A 271 -7.19 -16.91 14.57
CA GLU A 271 -8.55 -17.40 14.37
C GLU A 271 -9.60 -16.45 14.96
N GLU A 272 -9.36 -15.93 16.17
CA GLU A 272 -10.24 -14.96 16.84
C GLU A 272 -10.34 -13.66 16.05
N LEU A 273 -9.20 -13.12 15.58
CA LEU A 273 -9.15 -11.90 14.78
C LEU A 273 -9.81 -12.07 13.40
N ASP A 274 -9.61 -13.20 12.74
CA ASP A 274 -10.24 -13.52 11.45
C ASP A 274 -11.76 -13.63 11.60
N TRP A 275 -12.23 -14.31 12.67
CA TRP A 275 -13.64 -14.40 12.99
C TRP A 275 -14.25 -13.02 13.25
N ASP A 276 -13.57 -12.18 14.03
CA ASP A 276 -14.01 -10.81 14.33
C ASP A 276 -14.11 -9.94 13.07
N LEU A 277 -13.14 -10.06 12.17
CA LEU A 277 -13.12 -9.32 10.90
C LEU A 277 -14.21 -9.74 9.93
N LYS A 278 -14.59 -11.02 9.93
CA LYS A 278 -15.60 -11.56 9.02
C LYS A 278 -17.02 -11.47 9.57
N THR A 279 -17.17 -11.48 10.90
CA THR A 279 -18.49 -11.62 11.55
C THR A 279 -18.82 -10.41 12.41
N THR A 280 -18.02 -10.15 13.45
CA THR A 280 -18.32 -9.15 14.49
C THR A 280 -18.28 -7.73 13.96
N ILE A 281 -17.15 -7.33 13.36
CA ILE A 281 -16.91 -5.96 12.90
C ILE A 281 -17.87 -5.57 11.75
N PRO A 282 -18.15 -6.43 10.75
CA PRO A 282 -19.16 -6.12 9.73
C PRO A 282 -20.57 -5.95 10.29
N LYS A 283 -20.93 -6.69 11.35
CA LYS A 283 -22.20 -6.51 12.05
C LYS A 283 -22.25 -5.15 12.76
N MET A 284 -21.21 -4.79 13.50
CA MET A 284 -21.09 -3.47 14.14
C MET A 284 -21.18 -2.31 13.14
N ILE A 285 -20.52 -2.44 11.98
CA ILE A 285 -20.59 -1.42 10.92
C ILE A 285 -22.01 -1.30 10.35
N ARG A 286 -22.74 -2.41 10.24
CA ARG A 286 -24.12 -2.42 9.74
C ARG A 286 -25.08 -1.76 10.73
N GLU A 287 -25.00 -2.13 11.99
CA GLU A 287 -25.79 -1.53 13.07
C GLU A 287 -25.52 -0.01 13.18
N ALA A 288 -24.25 0.40 13.14
CA ALA A 288 -23.88 1.81 13.14
C ALA A 288 -24.43 2.56 11.91
N ARG A 289 -24.56 1.92 10.75
CA ARG A 289 -25.15 2.54 9.55
C ARG A 289 -26.65 2.76 9.66
N GLU A 290 -27.35 1.95 10.44
CA GLU A 290 -28.80 2.05 10.63
C GLU A 290 -29.19 3.22 11.54
N LEU A 291 -28.24 3.78 12.29
CA LEU A 291 -28.44 4.89 13.23
C LEU A 291 -28.48 6.30 12.58
N GLY A 292 -28.38 6.41 11.25
CA GLY A 292 -28.59 7.67 10.53
C GLY A 292 -27.31 8.30 9.97
N ASP A 293 -27.15 9.62 10.12
CA ASP A 293 -26.15 10.42 9.39
C ASP A 293 -24.71 9.93 9.64
N LEU A 294 -24.10 9.36 8.59
CA LEU A 294 -22.78 8.74 8.62
C LEU A 294 -21.64 9.73 8.79
N LYS A 295 -21.88 11.03 8.54
CA LYS A 295 -20.86 12.07 8.62
C LYS A 295 -20.51 12.45 10.07
N GLU A 296 -21.45 12.27 11.00
CA GLU A 296 -21.26 12.57 12.43
C GLU A 296 -21.28 11.32 13.32
N ASN A 297 -21.55 10.15 12.76
CA ASN A 297 -21.68 8.92 13.53
C ASN A 297 -20.31 8.41 14.04
N ALA A 298 -20.01 8.74 15.30
CA ALA A 298 -18.80 8.32 15.99
C ALA A 298 -18.64 6.79 16.06
N GLU A 299 -19.74 6.04 16.21
CA GLU A 299 -19.72 4.57 16.28
C GLU A 299 -19.34 3.95 14.93
N TYR A 300 -19.79 4.54 13.82
CA TYR A 300 -19.38 4.12 12.47
C TYR A 300 -17.88 4.32 12.25
N HIS A 301 -17.36 5.50 12.62
CA HIS A 301 -15.92 5.79 12.51
C HIS A 301 -15.08 4.88 13.41
N ALA A 302 -15.52 4.63 14.64
CA ALA A 302 -14.87 3.71 15.56
C ALA A 302 -14.84 2.26 15.03
N ALA A 303 -15.97 1.77 14.50
CA ALA A 303 -16.04 0.44 13.90
C ALA A 303 -15.15 0.31 12.66
N LYS A 304 -15.05 1.36 11.83
CA LYS A 304 -14.13 1.41 10.69
C LYS A 304 -12.66 1.44 11.10
N LYS A 305 -12.31 2.16 12.16
CA LYS A 305 -10.96 2.14 12.74
C LYS A 305 -10.63 0.75 13.27
N LYS A 306 -11.52 0.15 14.06
CA LYS A 306 -11.38 -1.23 14.56
C LYS A 306 -11.18 -2.24 13.43
N GLN A 307 -11.90 -2.09 12.31
CA GLN A 307 -11.68 -2.91 11.10
C GLN A 307 -10.25 -2.81 10.56
N ARG A 308 -9.69 -1.59 10.46
CA ARG A 308 -8.33 -1.37 9.96
C ARG A 308 -7.30 -1.96 10.92
N ASP A 309 -7.42 -1.64 12.21
CA ASP A 309 -6.48 -2.07 13.24
C ASP A 309 -6.46 -3.61 13.36
N ALA A 310 -7.64 -4.25 13.37
CA ALA A 310 -7.74 -5.71 13.40
C ALA A 310 -7.17 -6.35 12.11
N SER A 311 -7.41 -5.75 10.93
CA SER A 311 -6.86 -6.27 9.66
C SER A 311 -5.34 -6.21 9.65
N GLN A 312 -4.76 -5.10 10.10
CA GLN A 312 -3.31 -4.92 10.17
C GLN A 312 -2.68 -5.90 11.18
N ARG A 313 -3.29 -6.08 12.35
CA ARG A 313 -2.82 -7.03 13.36
C ARG A 313 -2.91 -8.48 12.86
N LEU A 314 -4.01 -8.83 12.19
CA LEU A 314 -4.18 -10.16 11.59
C LEU A 314 -3.09 -10.46 10.55
N GLU A 315 -2.77 -9.49 9.68
CA GLU A 315 -1.71 -9.62 8.67
C GLU A 315 -0.34 -9.85 9.32
N GLN A 316 0.02 -9.05 10.33
CA GLN A 316 1.27 -9.21 11.07
C GLN A 316 1.35 -10.58 11.77
N MET A 317 0.24 -11.04 12.36
CA MET A 317 0.21 -12.33 13.06
C MET A 317 0.24 -13.52 12.09
N TYR A 318 -0.43 -13.43 10.94
CA TYR A 318 -0.32 -14.47 9.90
C TYR A 318 1.09 -14.63 9.39
N GLU A 319 1.81 -13.53 9.13
CA GLU A 319 3.19 -13.61 8.65
C GLU A 319 4.11 -14.22 9.72
N ARG A 320 3.91 -13.85 11.00
CA ARG A 320 4.63 -14.48 12.11
C ARG A 320 4.38 -15.99 12.20
N VAL A 321 3.13 -16.43 12.03
CA VAL A 321 2.77 -17.87 12.01
C VAL A 321 3.36 -18.57 10.79
N ARG A 322 3.39 -17.91 9.63
CA ARG A 322 3.92 -18.47 8.38
C ARG A 322 5.43 -18.67 8.42
N LEU A 323 6.16 -17.70 8.98
CA LEU A 323 7.62 -17.76 9.14
C LEU A 323 8.06 -18.53 10.39
N ALA A 324 7.12 -18.99 11.21
CA ALA A 324 7.41 -19.68 12.46
C ALA A 324 8.14 -21.00 12.22
N THR A 325 9.18 -21.25 13.01
CA THR A 325 9.83 -22.55 13.13
C THR A 325 9.90 -22.93 14.60
N LEU A 326 9.46 -24.15 14.92
CA LEU A 326 9.45 -24.64 16.29
C LEU A 326 10.87 -24.91 16.76
N ILE A 327 11.22 -24.34 17.91
CA ILE A 327 12.51 -24.57 18.57
C ILE A 327 12.67 -26.05 18.90
N GLU A 328 11.58 -26.72 19.27
CA GLU A 328 11.54 -28.15 19.60
C GLU A 328 11.89 -29.07 18.42
N ASP A 329 11.70 -28.61 17.18
CA ASP A 329 11.99 -29.36 15.97
C ASP A 329 13.43 -29.13 15.45
N MET A 330 14.21 -28.27 16.12
CA MET A 330 15.56 -27.92 15.71
C MET A 330 16.61 -28.85 16.32
N SER A 331 17.60 -29.23 15.50
CA SER A 331 18.83 -29.86 15.98
C SER A 331 19.86 -28.78 16.29
N MET A 332 20.14 -28.58 17.58
CA MET A 332 21.06 -27.55 18.07
C MET A 332 22.29 -28.18 18.74
N PRO A 333 23.45 -27.48 18.78
CA PRO A 333 24.64 -27.96 19.47
C PRO A 333 24.40 -28.14 20.97
N GLU A 334 24.79 -29.30 21.53
CA GLU A 334 24.59 -29.59 22.96
C GLU A 334 25.52 -28.79 23.88
N ASP A 335 26.68 -28.36 23.38
CA ASP A 335 27.79 -27.80 24.16
C ASP A 335 27.86 -26.27 24.15
N SER A 336 26.89 -25.59 23.55
CA SER A 336 26.81 -24.14 23.46
C SER A 336 25.39 -23.62 23.70
N VAL A 337 25.28 -22.35 24.08
CA VAL A 337 23.99 -21.67 24.22
C VAL A 337 23.32 -21.53 22.86
N SER A 338 22.09 -22.00 22.74
CA SER A 338 21.25 -21.89 21.54
C SER A 338 19.79 -21.61 21.93
N PRO A 339 18.92 -21.17 21.00
CA PRO A 339 17.48 -21.19 21.23
C PRO A 339 17.02 -22.56 21.76
N GLY A 340 16.21 -22.57 22.83
CA GLY A 340 15.77 -23.78 23.52
C GLY A 340 16.62 -24.18 24.74
N THR A 341 17.61 -23.37 25.13
CA THR A 341 18.48 -23.67 26.27
C THR A 341 18.12 -22.89 27.54
N GLU A 342 18.26 -23.56 28.67
CA GLU A 342 18.44 -22.97 29.99
C GLU A 342 19.93 -22.72 30.23
N VAL A 343 20.29 -21.48 30.55
CA VAL A 343 21.67 -21.03 30.76
C VAL A 343 21.78 -20.45 32.15
N THR A 344 22.72 -20.98 32.94
CA THR A 344 23.10 -20.38 34.22
C THR A 344 24.39 -19.59 34.02
N VAL A 345 24.39 -18.36 34.52
CA VAL A 345 25.50 -17.42 34.39
C VAL A 345 25.88 -16.85 35.75
N LYS A 346 27.16 -16.52 35.90
CA LYS A 346 27.69 -15.78 37.04
C LYS A 346 28.13 -14.39 36.59
N THR A 347 27.57 -13.35 37.21
CA THR A 347 27.92 -11.96 36.91
C THR A 347 29.28 -11.59 37.52
N SER A 348 29.86 -10.48 37.07
CA SER A 348 31.08 -9.90 37.66
C SER A 348 30.92 -9.53 39.14
N THR A 349 29.68 -9.29 39.61
CA THR A 349 29.37 -9.04 41.02
C THR A 349 29.32 -10.31 41.88
N GLY A 350 29.41 -11.49 41.25
CA GLY A 350 29.37 -12.79 41.91
C GLY A 350 27.99 -13.41 42.05
N GLU A 351 26.94 -12.71 41.60
CA GLU A 351 25.56 -13.23 41.58
C GLU A 351 25.39 -14.31 40.51
N THR A 352 24.51 -15.27 40.78
CA THR A 352 24.17 -16.33 39.83
C THR A 352 22.74 -16.14 39.36
N GLN A 353 22.53 -16.14 38.05
CA GLN A 353 21.22 -15.97 37.42
C GLN A 353 20.99 -17.06 36.38
N THR A 354 19.73 -17.44 36.16
CA THR A 354 19.34 -18.46 35.18
C THR A 354 18.38 -17.85 34.19
N TYR A 355 18.59 -18.12 32.90
CA TYR A 355 17.77 -17.65 31.81
C TYR A 355 17.36 -18.79 30.89
N TRP A 356 16.19 -18.67 30.28
CA TRP A 356 15.82 -19.49 29.12
C TRP A 356 15.96 -18.67 27.85
N VAL A 357 16.88 -19.05 26.97
CA VAL A 357 17.07 -18.40 25.67
C VAL A 357 16.08 -19.00 24.69
N LEU A 358 14.96 -18.32 24.46
CA LEU A 358 13.85 -18.77 23.60
C LEU A 358 13.56 -17.77 22.48
N GLY A 359 12.49 -18.01 21.73
CA GLY A 359 12.05 -17.24 20.58
C GLY A 359 11.31 -15.94 20.90
N GLU A 360 10.90 -15.23 19.86
CA GLU A 360 10.17 -13.98 20.00
C GLU A 360 8.69 -14.23 20.32
N GLY A 361 8.25 -13.85 21.52
CA GLY A 361 6.89 -14.08 22.03
C GLY A 361 6.79 -15.16 23.11
N ASP A 362 7.90 -15.86 23.41
CA ASP A 362 7.98 -16.89 24.46
C ASP A 362 8.10 -16.33 25.88
N GLY A 363 8.23 -15.01 26.04
CA GLY A 363 8.40 -14.35 27.34
C GLY A 363 7.24 -14.57 28.33
N GLU A 364 6.07 -15.00 27.83
CA GLU A 364 4.91 -15.34 28.68
C GLU A 364 5.06 -16.70 29.37
N LEU A 365 6.02 -17.53 28.99
CA LEU A 365 6.21 -18.87 29.56
C LEU A 365 6.82 -18.85 30.97
N ALA A 366 7.77 -17.93 31.22
CA ALA A 366 8.33 -17.68 32.54
C ALA A 366 9.03 -16.30 32.58
N PRO A 367 9.11 -15.63 33.75
CA PRO A 367 9.78 -14.33 33.90
C PRO A 367 11.26 -14.32 33.47
N GLU A 368 11.94 -15.46 33.56
CA GLU A 368 13.35 -15.64 33.23
C GLU A 368 13.59 -15.98 31.75
N VAL A 369 12.53 -15.99 30.93
CA VAL A 369 12.66 -16.18 29.48
C VAL A 369 13.20 -14.92 28.82
N VAL A 370 14.26 -15.10 28.04
CA VAL A 370 14.92 -14.07 27.26
C VAL A 370 14.85 -14.45 25.79
N SER A 371 14.44 -13.51 24.95
CA SER A 371 14.52 -13.72 23.51
C SER A 371 15.98 -13.79 23.06
N TYR A 372 16.32 -14.75 22.21
CA TYR A 372 17.63 -14.84 21.56
C TYR A 372 18.02 -13.57 20.76
N ARG A 373 17.04 -12.74 20.38
CA ARG A 373 17.25 -11.43 19.71
C ARG A 373 17.43 -10.28 20.69
N ALA A 374 17.11 -10.46 21.97
CA ALA A 374 17.32 -9.43 22.99
C ALA A 374 18.83 -9.27 23.26
N PRO A 375 19.31 -8.08 23.68
CA PRO A 375 20.74 -7.84 23.91
C PRO A 375 21.44 -8.89 24.78
N ILE A 376 20.78 -9.33 25.87
CA ILE A 376 21.31 -10.37 26.76
C ILE A 376 21.27 -11.77 26.13
N GLY A 377 20.24 -12.10 25.36
CA GLY A 377 20.17 -13.37 24.63
C GLY A 377 21.22 -13.45 23.53
N ALA A 378 21.41 -12.35 22.79
CA ALA A 378 22.44 -12.19 21.77
C ALA A 378 23.86 -12.33 22.33
N ALA A 379 24.12 -11.73 23.50
CA ALA A 379 25.42 -11.81 24.17
C ALA A 379 25.76 -13.23 24.65
N LEU A 380 24.74 -14.03 24.98
CA LEU A 380 24.89 -15.42 25.44
C LEU A 380 24.96 -16.42 24.29
N LEU A 381 24.38 -16.11 23.14
CA LEU A 381 24.26 -17.02 22.00
C LEU A 381 25.63 -17.56 21.55
N GLY A 382 25.73 -18.87 21.37
CA GLY A 382 26.95 -19.58 20.95
C GLY A 382 28.02 -19.75 22.02
N LYS A 383 27.86 -19.16 23.21
CA LYS A 383 28.84 -19.30 24.30
C LYS A 383 28.85 -20.70 24.88
N LYS A 384 30.02 -21.18 25.28
CA LYS A 384 30.21 -22.46 25.98
C LYS A 384 30.36 -22.28 27.48
N VAL A 385 30.24 -23.37 28.24
CA VAL A 385 30.52 -23.37 29.67
C VAL A 385 31.97 -22.91 29.91
N GLY A 386 32.14 -21.91 30.77
CA GLY A 386 33.41 -21.26 31.09
C GLY A 386 33.71 -20.01 30.26
N GLU A 387 32.93 -19.70 29.23
CA GLU A 387 33.12 -18.50 28.42
C GLU A 387 32.40 -17.28 29.00
N GLN A 388 32.96 -16.11 28.74
CA GLN A 388 32.47 -14.82 29.21
C GLN A 388 31.80 -14.04 28.05
N THR A 389 30.71 -13.35 28.35
CA THR A 389 30.05 -12.42 27.43
C THR A 389 30.87 -11.15 27.26
N GLU A 390 30.60 -10.41 26.20
CA GLU A 390 30.98 -9.00 26.13
C GLU A 390 30.27 -8.19 27.22
N GLU A 391 30.78 -7.00 27.51
CA GLU A 391 30.25 -6.12 28.56
C GLU A 391 28.84 -5.65 28.20
N PHE A 392 27.88 -5.95 29.06
CA PHE A 392 26.47 -5.59 28.94
C PHE A 392 26.01 -4.93 30.24
N ASN A 393 25.51 -3.70 30.18
CA ASN A 393 25.15 -2.88 31.35
C ASN A 393 26.29 -2.79 32.41
N ASP A 394 27.52 -2.50 31.97
CA ASP A 394 28.72 -2.40 32.81
C ASP A 394 29.04 -3.70 33.59
N GLN A 395 28.52 -4.84 33.11
CA GLN A 395 28.75 -6.15 33.70
C GLN A 395 29.10 -7.19 32.65
N THR A 396 29.93 -8.16 33.04
CA THR A 396 30.23 -9.34 32.23
C THR A 396 29.62 -10.56 32.88
N MET A 397 29.19 -11.52 32.07
CA MET A 397 28.55 -12.74 32.55
C MET A 397 29.38 -13.95 32.10
N THR A 398 29.68 -14.87 33.02
CA THR A 398 30.37 -16.13 32.70
C THR A 398 29.38 -17.27 32.71
N VAL A 399 29.31 -18.06 31.63
CA VAL A 399 28.41 -19.21 31.55
C VAL A 399 28.94 -20.33 32.47
N THR A 400 28.13 -20.76 33.42
CA THR A 400 28.50 -21.83 34.38
C THR A 400 27.81 -23.15 34.08
N GLN A 401 26.65 -23.12 33.41
CA GLN A 401 25.89 -24.32 33.08
C GLN A 401 24.97 -24.08 31.88
N ILE A 402 24.79 -25.10 31.04
CA ILE A 402 23.85 -25.11 29.90
C ILE A 402 23.03 -26.39 29.99
N ARG A 403 21.70 -26.30 29.81
CA ARG A 403 20.79 -27.45 29.71
C ARG A 403 19.78 -27.23 28.59
N HIS A 404 19.55 -28.24 27.77
CA HIS A 404 18.53 -28.19 26.71
C HIS A 404 17.17 -28.58 27.27
N ARG A 405 16.41 -27.58 27.74
CA ARG A 405 15.05 -27.77 28.25
C ARG A 405 14.24 -26.47 28.19
N LEU A 406 12.95 -26.60 27.90
CA LEU A 406 11.98 -25.51 28.05
C LEU A 406 11.61 -25.30 29.53
N PRO A 407 11.16 -24.11 29.93
CA PRO A 407 10.59 -23.90 31.26
C PRO A 407 9.38 -24.82 31.44
N ALA A 408 9.19 -25.33 32.67
CA ALA A 408 7.97 -26.06 32.98
C ALA A 408 6.77 -25.14 32.76
N SER A 409 5.72 -25.61 32.09
CA SER A 409 4.50 -24.83 31.90
C SER A 409 3.98 -24.37 33.26
N ALA A 410 3.74 -23.07 33.40
CA ALA A 410 2.92 -22.56 34.48
C ALA A 410 1.50 -23.09 34.25
N ASP A 411 1.12 -24.14 34.99
CA ASP A 411 -0.25 -24.68 35.02
C ASP A 411 -1.26 -23.63 35.52
#